data_AF-A0A960QZ04-F1
#
_entry.id   AF-A0A960QZ04-F1
#
_cell.length_a   1.000
_cell.length_b   1.000
_cell.length_c   1.000
_cell.angle_alpha   90.00
_cell.angle_beta   90.00
_cell.angle_gamma   90.00
#
_symmetry.space_group_name_H-M   'P 1'
#
loop_
_entity.id
_entity.type
_entity.pdbx_description
1 polymer ?
#
loop_
_entity_poly.entity_id
_entity_poly.type
_entity_poly.pdbx_seq_one_letter_code
_entity_poly.pdbx_strand_id
1 'polypeptide(L)'
;MNPPRSIRAFSLVEVLAAVATIGVVATIAYVAVGDISKSSREQKLASDADTLNRALQVYLANGGSVGEASSPAEVISRLKSATGEDTAFRLPGLTSQLVDPRLSVRMQSGKEIQSTDLRVVWNADTQEFEVGRSGQGGVKEFILDDTVAENAPTTAERTATMLYSKDSDWIWDYQDRNPPSASAGPTVVSVTPEVTSPSVPPSAVPGPPASPVGPPLAGT
;
A
#
# COMPACT_ATOMS: atom_id res chain seq x y z
N MET A 1 -48.77 -16.61 58.08
CA MET A 1 -48.32 -18.00 58.25
C MET A 1 -47.94 -18.51 56.86
N ASN A 2 -46.64 -18.54 56.55
CA ASN A 2 -46.16 -18.94 55.21
C ASN A 2 -46.09 -20.46 55.11
N PRO A 3 -46.58 -21.09 54.01
CA PRO A 3 -46.48 -22.53 53.85
C PRO A 3 -45.01 -22.95 53.70
N PRO A 4 -44.63 -24.14 54.20
CA PRO A 4 -43.29 -24.65 54.04
C PRO A 4 -43.00 -24.91 52.55
N ARG A 5 -41.88 -24.38 52.05
CA ARG A 5 -41.40 -24.66 50.70
C ARG A 5 -40.90 -26.11 50.64
N SER A 6 -41.52 -26.94 49.81
CA SER A 6 -41.04 -28.29 49.54
C SER A 6 -39.73 -28.22 48.75
N ILE A 7 -38.61 -28.61 49.36
CA ILE A 7 -37.36 -28.84 48.64
C ILE A 7 -37.50 -30.19 47.93
N ARG A 8 -37.71 -30.17 46.62
CA ARG A 8 -37.71 -31.39 45.79
C ARG A 8 -36.26 -31.78 45.53
N ALA A 9 -35.85 -32.96 46.02
CA ALA A 9 -34.57 -33.55 45.68
C ALA A 9 -34.65 -34.12 44.24
N PHE A 10 -33.66 -33.79 43.41
CA PHE A 10 -33.57 -34.31 42.04
C PHE A 10 -33.27 -35.80 42.03
N SER A 11 -33.92 -36.54 41.12
CA SER A 11 -33.64 -37.96 40.90
C SER A 11 -32.25 -38.14 40.31
N LEU A 12 -31.53 -39.20 40.72
CA LEU A 12 -30.23 -39.56 40.16
C LEU A 12 -30.28 -39.75 38.63
N VAL A 13 -31.41 -40.26 38.11
CA VAL A 13 -31.63 -40.41 36.67
C VAL A 13 -31.74 -39.06 35.97
N GLU A 14 -32.37 -38.07 36.61
CA GLU A 14 -32.54 -36.72 36.06
C GLU A 14 -31.21 -35.98 35.98
N VAL A 15 -30.37 -36.12 37.02
CA VAL A 15 -29.00 -35.57 37.02
C VAL A 15 -28.14 -36.26 35.95
N LEU A 16 -28.21 -37.59 35.82
CA LEU A 16 -27.47 -38.32 34.78
C LEU A 16 -27.92 -37.93 33.37
N ALA A 17 -29.23 -37.79 33.15
CA ALA A 17 -29.77 -37.33 31.87
C ALA A 17 -29.30 -35.91 31.54
N ALA A 18 -29.33 -34.99 32.51
CA ALA A 18 -28.84 -33.63 32.32
C ALA A 18 -27.35 -33.60 31.96
N VAL A 19 -26.50 -34.31 32.71
CA VAL A 19 -25.05 -34.37 32.44
C VAL A 19 -24.76 -34.99 31.07
N ALA A 20 -25.50 -36.05 30.68
CA ALA A 20 -25.37 -36.65 29.36
C ALA A 20 -25.71 -35.66 28.24
N THR A 21 -26.81 -34.91 28.38
CA THR A 21 -27.19 -33.89 27.38
C THR A 21 -26.18 -32.75 27.29
N ILE A 22 -25.66 -32.26 28.42
CA ILE A 22 -24.64 -31.21 28.44
C ILE A 22 -23.36 -31.71 27.78
N GLY A 23 -22.95 -32.96 28.02
CA GLY A 23 -21.79 -33.57 27.40
C GLY A 23 -21.87 -33.57 25.88
N VAL A 24 -23.00 -34.00 25.32
CA VAL A 24 -23.23 -34.01 23.86
C VAL A 24 -23.17 -32.60 23.27
N VAL A 25 -23.85 -31.63 23.90
CA VAL A 25 -23.85 -30.24 23.42
C VAL A 25 -22.44 -29.62 23.51
N ALA A 26 -21.71 -29.90 24.59
CA ALA A 26 -20.35 -29.40 24.78
C ALA A 26 -19.37 -29.91 23.72
N THR A 27 -19.48 -31.18 23.31
CA THR A 27 -18.62 -31.74 22.25
C THR A 27 -18.86 -31.05 20.91
N ILE A 28 -20.12 -30.83 20.53
CA ILE A 28 -20.47 -30.13 19.27
C ILE A 28 -19.96 -28.68 19.31
N ALA A 29 -20.19 -27.99 20.44
CA ALA A 29 -19.73 -26.62 20.63
C ALA A 29 -18.22 -26.51 20.53
N TYR A 30 -17.47 -27.45 21.09
CA TYR A 30 -16.00 -27.44 21.05
C TYR A 30 -15.46 -27.52 19.63
N VAL A 31 -15.97 -28.45 18.80
CA VAL A 31 -15.55 -28.59 17.41
C VAL A 31 -15.89 -27.33 16.61
N ALA A 32 -17.12 -26.81 16.76
CA ALA A 32 -17.55 -25.61 16.05
C ALA A 32 -16.68 -24.39 16.38
N VAL A 33 -16.34 -24.18 17.66
CA VAL A 33 -15.46 -23.07 18.08
C VAL A 33 -14.04 -23.25 17.51
N GLY A 34 -13.55 -24.48 17.40
CA GLY A 34 -12.27 -24.80 16.76
C GLY A 34 -12.21 -24.36 15.29
N ASP A 35 -13.22 -24.73 14.51
CA ASP A 35 -13.31 -24.39 13.08
C ASP A 35 -13.51 -22.88 12.85
N ILE A 36 -14.33 -22.22 13.69
CA ILE A 36 -14.51 -20.77 13.66
C ILE A 36 -13.17 -20.06 13.98
N SER A 37 -12.44 -20.54 14.98
CA SER A 37 -11.15 -19.95 15.35
C SER A 37 -10.12 -20.13 14.24
N LYS A 38 -10.10 -21.30 13.58
CA LYS A 38 -9.21 -21.57 12.45
C LYS A 38 -9.54 -20.70 11.24
N SER A 39 -10.80 -20.69 10.81
CA SER A 39 -11.25 -19.88 9.67
C SER A 39 -11.04 -18.38 9.90
N SER A 40 -11.27 -17.89 11.12
CA SER A 40 -10.98 -16.50 11.48
C SER A 40 -9.50 -16.16 11.34
N ARG A 41 -8.59 -17.05 11.77
CA ARG A 41 -7.14 -16.85 11.59
C ARG A 41 -6.73 -16.88 10.11
N GLU A 42 -7.30 -17.79 9.34
CA GLU A 42 -7.07 -17.89 7.89
C GLU A 42 -7.54 -16.61 7.17
N GLN A 43 -8.74 -16.13 7.50
CA GLN A 43 -9.30 -14.90 6.92
C GLN A 43 -8.54 -13.65 7.36
N LYS A 44 -8.09 -13.58 8.61
CA LYS A 44 -7.21 -12.52 9.09
C LYS A 44 -5.91 -12.51 8.28
N LEU A 45 -5.26 -13.65 8.13
CA LEU A 45 -4.00 -13.75 7.39
C LEU A 45 -4.15 -13.31 5.92
N ALA A 46 -5.25 -13.69 5.27
CA ALA A 46 -5.56 -13.23 3.91
C ALA A 46 -5.81 -11.72 3.84
N SER A 47 -6.61 -11.18 4.77
CA SER A 47 -6.89 -9.74 4.84
C SER A 47 -5.64 -8.91 5.13
N ASP A 48 -4.74 -9.42 5.98
CA ASP A 48 -3.46 -8.78 6.29
C ASP A 48 -2.57 -8.76 5.04
N ALA A 49 -2.49 -9.87 4.28
CA ALA A 49 -1.76 -9.94 3.01
C ALA A 49 -2.28 -8.95 1.97
N ASP A 50 -3.61 -8.86 1.80
CA ASP A 50 -4.24 -7.89 0.89
C ASP A 50 -3.94 -6.45 1.31
N THR A 51 -3.93 -6.16 2.61
CA THR A 51 -3.58 -4.84 3.15
C THR A 51 -2.12 -4.50 2.86
N LEU A 52 -1.21 -5.46 3.01
CA LEU A 52 0.21 -5.29 2.67
C LEU A 52 0.41 -5.10 1.16
N ASN A 53 -0.31 -5.83 0.30
CA ASN A 53 -0.24 -5.64 -1.14
C ASN A 53 -0.71 -4.24 -1.55
N ARG A 54 -1.77 -3.71 -0.93
CA ARG A 54 -2.19 -2.31 -1.15
C ARG A 54 -1.14 -1.31 -0.69
N ALA A 55 -0.57 -1.51 0.51
CA ALA A 55 0.49 -0.66 1.01
C ALA A 55 1.72 -0.70 0.09
N LEU A 56 2.05 -1.86 -0.46
CA LEU A 56 3.12 -2.05 -1.43
C LEU A 56 2.85 -1.32 -2.75
N GLN A 57 1.64 -1.41 -3.29
CA GLN A 57 1.28 -0.65 -4.49
C GLN A 57 1.43 0.85 -4.27
N VAL A 58 1.00 1.36 -3.11
CA VAL A 58 1.21 2.77 -2.73
C VAL A 58 2.70 3.07 -2.61
N TYR A 59 3.49 2.20 -1.98
CA TYR A 59 4.94 2.37 -1.86
C TYR A 59 5.63 2.49 -3.24
N LEU A 60 5.33 1.58 -4.15
CA LEU A 60 5.88 1.56 -5.50
C LEU A 60 5.44 2.79 -6.31
N ALA A 61 4.17 3.19 -6.18
CA ALA A 61 3.61 4.37 -6.83
C ALA A 61 4.27 5.68 -6.34
N ASN A 62 4.66 5.75 -5.06
CA ASN A 62 5.37 6.90 -4.48
C ASN A 62 6.90 6.85 -4.69
N GLY A 63 7.40 6.02 -5.61
CA GLY A 63 8.83 5.98 -5.93
C GLY A 63 9.66 4.99 -5.11
N GLY A 64 9.03 4.23 -4.21
CA GLY A 64 9.68 3.15 -3.49
C GLY A 64 10.08 1.99 -4.42
N SER A 65 11.07 1.22 -4.00
CA SER A 65 11.47 -0.03 -4.66
C SER A 65 11.68 -1.13 -3.63
N VAL A 66 11.10 -2.31 -3.90
CA VAL A 66 11.35 -3.53 -3.14
C VAL A 66 12.57 -4.31 -3.63
N GLY A 67 13.24 -3.84 -4.69
CA GLY A 67 14.48 -4.44 -5.22
C GLY A 67 14.36 -5.95 -5.43
N GLU A 68 15.47 -6.67 -5.21
CA GLU A 68 15.54 -8.13 -5.18
C GLU A 68 15.21 -8.70 -3.79
N ALA A 69 14.26 -8.10 -3.06
CA ALA A 69 13.87 -8.63 -1.77
C ALA A 69 13.41 -10.08 -1.93
N SER A 70 14.13 -10.98 -1.27
CA SER A 70 13.91 -12.44 -1.39
C SER A 70 13.08 -12.99 -0.25
N SER A 71 12.80 -12.17 0.76
CA SER A 71 12.05 -12.58 1.96
C SER A 71 10.90 -11.63 2.30
N PRO A 72 9.78 -12.15 2.83
CA PRO A 72 8.67 -11.34 3.34
C PRO A 72 9.10 -10.28 4.36
N ALA A 73 10.05 -10.64 5.23
CA ALA A 73 10.54 -9.77 6.30
C ALA A 73 11.28 -8.54 5.75
N GLU A 74 12.03 -8.71 4.66
CA GLU A 74 12.76 -7.63 4.01
C GLU A 74 11.82 -6.66 3.30
N VAL A 75 10.75 -7.16 2.66
CA VAL A 75 9.74 -6.30 2.06
C VAL A 75 9.06 -5.44 3.13
N ILE A 76 8.68 -6.07 4.24
CA ILE A 76 8.02 -5.36 5.35
C ILE A 76 8.96 -4.34 6.00
N SER A 77 10.25 -4.64 6.15
CA SER A 77 11.20 -3.66 6.68
C SER A 77 11.34 -2.44 5.77
N ARG A 78 11.23 -2.61 4.45
CA ARG A 78 11.16 -1.49 3.50
C ARG A 78 9.83 -0.72 3.60
N LEU A 79 8.70 -1.38 3.80
CA LEU A 79 7.41 -0.70 3.99
C LEU A 79 7.32 0.09 5.31
N LYS A 80 8.10 -0.31 6.32
CA LYS A 80 8.29 0.43 7.56
C LYS A 80 9.20 1.64 7.41
N SER A 81 9.91 1.78 6.29
CA SER A 81 10.84 2.90 6.11
C SER A 81 10.10 4.19 5.71
N ALA A 82 10.55 5.31 6.27
CA ALA A 82 10.11 6.65 5.87
C ALA A 82 11.01 7.20 4.76
N THR A 83 10.51 8.19 4.02
CA THR A 83 11.30 8.92 3.00
C THR A 83 12.38 9.76 3.68
N GLY A 84 13.57 9.85 3.08
CA GLY A 84 14.63 10.73 3.57
C GLY A 84 14.24 12.20 3.59
N GLU A 85 14.76 12.96 4.56
CA GLU A 85 14.33 14.34 4.84
C GLU A 85 14.46 15.26 3.62
N ASP A 86 15.55 15.14 2.86
CA ASP A 86 15.79 15.94 1.65
C ASP A 86 14.77 15.64 0.53
N THR A 87 14.36 14.38 0.43
CA THR A 87 13.47 13.87 -0.60
C THR A 87 12.01 14.04 -0.15
N ALA A 88 11.72 13.96 1.15
CA ALA A 88 10.39 14.08 1.74
C ALA A 88 9.74 15.45 1.50
N PHE A 89 10.51 16.54 1.60
CA PHE A 89 9.96 17.87 1.31
C PHE A 89 9.61 18.05 -0.17
N ARG A 90 10.23 17.26 -1.04
CA ARG A 90 10.10 17.37 -2.49
C ARG A 90 9.15 16.35 -3.09
N LEU A 91 8.70 15.33 -2.36
CA LEU A 91 7.74 14.37 -2.92
C LEU A 91 6.30 14.90 -2.87
N PRO A 92 5.59 15.02 -4.01
CA PRO A 92 4.14 15.07 -4.00
C PRO A 92 3.59 13.70 -3.64
N GLY A 93 3.28 13.47 -2.36
CA GLY A 93 2.67 12.21 -1.94
C GLY A 93 2.94 11.81 -0.50
N LEU A 94 2.87 10.50 -0.24
CA LEU A 94 3.02 9.96 1.10
C LEU A 94 4.51 9.76 1.40
N THR A 95 5.03 10.49 2.38
CA THR A 95 6.46 10.43 2.75
C THR A 95 6.72 9.55 3.98
N SER A 96 5.68 9.27 4.75
CA SER A 96 5.78 8.51 6.01
C SER A 96 5.85 7.00 5.78
N GLN A 97 5.90 6.27 6.90
CA GLN A 97 5.80 4.81 6.96
C GLN A 97 4.42 4.37 6.46
N LEU A 98 4.37 3.31 5.65
CA LEU A 98 3.11 2.76 5.13
C LEU A 98 2.54 1.64 6.00
N VAL A 99 3.39 1.09 6.87
CA VAL A 99 3.07 -0.03 7.75
C VAL A 99 3.49 0.32 9.16
N ASP A 100 2.69 -0.11 10.14
CA ASP A 100 2.97 0.10 11.56
C ASP A 100 4.34 -0.49 11.95
N PRO A 101 5.23 0.26 12.63
CA PRO A 101 6.55 -0.23 13.03
C PRO A 101 6.48 -1.46 13.94
N ARG A 102 5.38 -1.63 14.69
CA ARG A 102 5.11 -2.78 15.56
C ARG A 102 4.79 -4.06 14.81
N LEU A 103 4.54 -3.99 13.50
CA LEU A 103 4.20 -5.16 12.71
C LEU A 103 5.37 -6.16 12.70
N SER A 104 5.23 -7.29 13.35
CA SER A 104 6.18 -8.40 13.32
C SER A 104 5.60 -9.57 12.53
N VAL A 105 6.49 -10.30 11.87
CA VAL A 105 6.15 -11.52 11.13
C VAL A 105 6.55 -12.74 11.94
N ARG A 106 5.61 -13.67 12.14
CA ARG A 106 5.96 -14.99 12.63
C ARG A 106 6.07 -15.96 11.45
N MET A 107 7.30 -16.35 11.14
CA MET A 107 7.57 -17.39 10.15
C MET A 107 7.12 -18.76 10.65
N GLN A 108 6.74 -19.65 9.73
CA GLN A 108 6.49 -21.05 10.06
C GLN A 108 7.77 -21.77 10.48
N SER A 109 7.69 -22.58 11.53
CA SER A 109 8.75 -23.52 11.91
C SER A 109 8.79 -24.72 10.96
N GLY A 110 9.92 -25.44 10.90
CA GLY A 110 10.10 -26.58 9.98
C GLY A 110 9.03 -27.68 10.08
N LYS A 111 8.41 -27.86 11.25
CA LYS A 111 7.29 -28.79 11.45
C LYS A 111 5.98 -28.27 10.84
N GLU A 112 5.77 -26.96 10.87
CA GLU A 112 4.56 -26.30 10.36
C GLU A 112 4.59 -26.15 8.84
N ILE A 113 5.76 -26.12 8.21
CA ILE A 113 5.90 -26.11 6.74
C ILE A 113 5.26 -27.36 6.12
N GLN A 114 5.31 -28.49 6.83
CA GLN A 114 4.70 -29.75 6.40
C GLN A 114 3.18 -29.78 6.63
N SER A 115 2.62 -28.80 7.35
CA SER A 115 1.18 -28.66 7.53
C SER A 115 0.52 -28.05 6.29
N THR A 116 -0.77 -28.36 6.09
CA THR A 116 -1.65 -27.74 5.10
C THR A 116 -2.27 -26.42 5.59
N ASP A 117 -1.69 -25.84 6.64
CA ASP A 117 -2.13 -24.57 7.19
C ASP A 117 -1.82 -23.43 6.21
N LEU A 118 -2.72 -22.45 6.19
CA LEU A 118 -2.59 -21.26 5.37
C LEU A 118 -1.32 -20.49 5.76
N ARG A 119 -0.60 -20.02 4.75
CA ARG A 119 0.62 -19.22 4.88
C ARG A 119 0.65 -18.14 3.81
N VAL A 120 1.38 -17.08 4.10
CA VAL A 120 1.67 -16.02 3.13
C VAL A 120 3.11 -16.17 2.68
N VAL A 121 3.31 -16.24 1.37
CA VAL A 121 4.63 -16.33 0.73
C VAL A 121 4.85 -15.07 -0.08
N TRP A 122 6.08 -14.58 -0.09
CA TRP A 122 6.46 -13.48 -0.96
C TRP A 122 6.87 -14.05 -2.32
N ASN A 123 6.23 -13.59 -3.39
CA ASN A 123 6.63 -13.91 -4.75
C ASN A 123 7.43 -12.75 -5.33
N ALA A 124 8.73 -12.96 -5.54
CA ALA A 124 9.64 -11.93 -6.04
C ALA A 124 9.39 -11.58 -7.52
N ASP A 125 8.83 -12.50 -8.31
CA ASP A 125 8.56 -12.29 -9.74
C ASP A 125 7.33 -11.39 -9.94
N THR A 126 6.28 -11.62 -9.16
CA THR A 126 5.04 -10.82 -9.21
C THR A 126 5.08 -9.60 -8.28
N GLN A 127 6.07 -9.55 -7.38
CA GLN A 127 6.18 -8.56 -6.30
C GLN A 127 4.90 -8.49 -5.45
N GLU A 128 4.34 -9.65 -5.12
CA GLU A 128 3.08 -9.76 -4.39
C GLU A 128 3.18 -10.77 -3.23
N PHE A 129 2.43 -10.50 -2.15
CA PHE A 129 2.18 -11.47 -1.09
C PHE A 129 1.06 -12.42 -1.51
N GLU A 130 1.40 -13.68 -1.73
CA GLU A 130 0.48 -14.73 -2.15
C GLU A 130 0.12 -15.65 -0.97
N VAL A 131 -1.16 -15.96 -0.85
CA VAL A 131 -1.67 -16.86 0.17
C VAL A 131 -1.67 -18.30 -0.38
N GLY A 132 -0.96 -19.21 0.28
CA GLY A 132 -0.83 -20.61 -0.11
C GLY A 132 -0.99 -21.59 1.05
N ARG A 133 -1.19 -22.88 0.74
CA ARG A 133 -1.26 -23.98 1.74
C ARG A 133 -0.12 -25.00 1.59
N SER A 134 0.71 -24.87 0.56
CA SER A 134 1.79 -25.80 0.21
C SER A 134 2.99 -25.06 -0.40
N GLY A 135 4.17 -25.68 -0.39
CA GLY A 135 5.42 -25.07 -0.90
C GLY A 135 6.41 -24.65 0.19
N GLN A 136 7.27 -23.67 -0.12
CA GLN A 136 8.27 -23.15 0.82
C GLN A 136 7.63 -22.53 2.08
N GLY A 137 8.44 -22.43 3.15
CA GLY A 137 8.01 -21.83 4.40
C GLY A 137 7.65 -20.36 4.23
N GLY A 138 6.49 -19.98 4.77
CA GLY A 138 5.95 -18.62 4.67
C GLY A 138 5.68 -17.98 6.03
N VAL A 139 5.06 -16.80 5.99
CA VAL A 139 4.53 -16.12 7.16
C VAL A 139 3.27 -16.83 7.63
N LYS A 140 3.23 -17.22 8.90
CA LYS A 140 2.08 -17.85 9.54
C LYS A 140 1.08 -16.84 10.07
N GLU A 141 1.59 -15.75 10.65
CA GLU A 141 0.76 -14.67 11.18
C GLU A 141 1.53 -13.36 11.23
N PHE A 142 0.78 -12.27 11.06
CA PHE A 142 1.22 -10.92 11.35
C PHE A 142 0.73 -10.52 12.75
N ILE A 143 1.64 -10.03 13.57
CA ILE A 143 1.40 -9.67 14.97
C ILE A 143 1.81 -8.21 15.16
N LEU A 144 1.10 -7.47 15.99
CA LEU A 144 1.56 -6.17 16.46
C LEU A 144 2.30 -6.41 17.78
N ASP A 145 3.60 -6.15 17.78
CA ASP A 145 4.47 -6.27 18.94
C ASP A 145 4.79 -4.88 19.50
N ASP A 146 4.19 -4.55 20.63
CA ASP A 146 4.37 -3.26 21.30
C ASP A 146 5.81 -3.06 21.81
N THR A 147 6.60 -4.11 21.94
CA THR A 147 8.02 -4.00 22.38
C THR A 147 8.93 -3.46 21.28
N VAL A 148 8.50 -3.52 20.01
CA VAL A 148 9.27 -3.07 18.84
C VAL A 148 8.96 -1.61 18.48
N ALA A 149 7.97 -1.00 19.15
CA ALA A 149 7.39 0.31 18.83
C ALA A 149 8.35 1.50 18.92
N GLU A 150 9.46 1.38 19.65
CA GLU A 150 10.35 2.51 19.97
C GLU A 150 11.44 2.79 18.93
N ASN A 151 11.56 1.97 17.87
CA ASN A 151 12.60 2.21 16.87
C ASN A 151 12.17 3.31 15.90
N ALA A 152 12.98 4.37 15.80
CA ALA A 152 12.79 5.42 14.80
C ALA A 152 12.65 4.81 13.40
N PRO A 153 11.82 5.39 12.51
CA PRO A 153 11.69 4.93 11.14
C PRO A 153 13.07 4.81 10.51
N THR A 154 13.37 3.66 9.92
CA THR A 154 14.51 3.61 9.01
C THR A 154 14.20 4.49 7.81
N THR A 155 15.19 5.21 7.33
CA THR A 155 15.03 6.07 6.17
C THR A 155 15.36 5.29 4.90
N ALA A 156 14.51 5.38 3.89
CA ALA A 156 14.79 4.90 2.55
C ALA A 156 14.69 6.04 1.54
N GLU A 157 15.64 6.06 0.61
CA GLU A 157 15.55 6.91 -0.57
C GLU A 157 14.41 6.43 -1.48
N ARG A 158 13.62 7.39 -1.96
CA ARG A 158 12.51 7.13 -2.88
C ARG A 158 12.73 7.93 -4.15
N THR A 159 12.60 7.28 -5.30
CA THR A 159 12.76 7.91 -6.60
C THR A 159 11.40 8.13 -7.23
N ALA A 160 10.83 9.32 -6.99
CA ALA A 160 9.59 9.75 -7.60
C ALA A 160 9.84 10.30 -9.02
N THR A 161 8.88 10.09 -9.93
CA THR A 161 8.95 10.64 -11.29
C THR A 161 8.78 12.16 -11.32
N MET A 162 8.09 12.72 -10.33
CA MET A 162 7.86 14.15 -10.16
C MET A 162 8.25 14.56 -8.75
N LEU A 163 8.90 15.71 -8.63
CA LEU A 163 9.33 16.30 -7.37
C LEU A 163 8.95 17.79 -7.37
N TYR A 164 8.69 18.37 -6.21
CA TYR A 164 8.67 19.81 -6.04
C TYR A 164 10.07 20.37 -6.26
N SER A 165 10.13 21.56 -6.86
CA SER A 165 11.39 22.26 -7.06
C SER A 165 12.07 22.55 -5.73
N LYS A 166 13.40 22.44 -5.73
CA LYS A 166 14.22 22.78 -4.58
C LYS A 166 14.29 24.29 -4.33
N ASP A 167 14.22 25.09 -5.39
CA ASP A 167 14.53 26.53 -5.36
C ASP A 167 13.41 27.42 -5.93
N SER A 168 12.24 26.89 -6.32
CA SER A 168 11.17 27.67 -6.97
C SER A 168 9.75 27.25 -6.59
N ASP A 169 8.91 28.24 -6.24
CA ASP A 169 7.62 28.03 -5.54
C ASP A 169 6.49 27.37 -6.35
N TRP A 170 6.63 27.15 -7.66
CA TRP A 170 5.51 26.64 -8.50
C TRP A 170 5.90 25.67 -9.61
N ILE A 171 7.19 25.35 -9.76
CA ILE A 171 7.68 24.48 -10.84
C ILE A 171 7.97 23.09 -10.26
N TRP A 172 7.57 22.06 -11.00
CA TRP A 172 7.90 20.67 -10.69
C TRP A 172 9.27 20.33 -11.29
N ASP A 173 10.15 19.75 -10.47
CA ASP A 173 11.36 19.06 -10.94
C ASP A 173 11.00 17.62 -11.37
N TYR A 174 11.76 17.08 -12.33
CA TYR A 174 11.60 15.70 -12.78
C TYR A 174 12.86 14.91 -12.47
N GLN A 175 12.69 13.65 -12.05
CA GLN A 175 13.78 12.68 -12.01
C GLN A 175 13.50 11.59 -13.03
N ASP A 176 14.46 11.36 -13.92
CA ASP A 176 14.40 10.28 -14.90
C ASP A 176 14.48 8.93 -14.18
N ARG A 177 13.32 8.34 -13.94
CA ARG A 177 13.20 6.94 -13.57
C ARG A 177 13.04 6.15 -14.86
N ASN A 178 13.88 5.13 -15.07
CA ASN A 178 13.69 4.19 -16.17
C ASN A 178 12.31 3.52 -15.98
N PRO A 179 11.28 3.88 -16.78
CA PRO A 179 9.95 3.35 -16.56
C PRO A 179 9.98 1.85 -16.84
N PRO A 180 9.26 1.00 -16.09
CA PRO A 180 8.95 -0.35 -16.57
C PRO A 180 8.29 -0.15 -17.94
N SER A 181 8.86 -0.76 -18.99
CA SER A 181 8.54 -0.56 -20.41
C SER A 181 7.16 0.05 -20.61
N ALA A 182 7.12 1.36 -20.85
CA ALA A 182 5.86 2.08 -20.97
C ALA A 182 4.97 1.34 -21.98
N SER A 183 3.76 0.97 -21.58
CA SER A 183 2.74 0.53 -22.52
C SER A 183 2.69 1.56 -23.63
N ALA A 184 2.91 1.14 -24.88
CA ALA A 184 2.95 2.02 -26.02
C ALA A 184 1.67 2.85 -26.03
N GLY A 185 1.79 4.12 -25.63
CA GLY A 185 0.68 5.04 -25.69
C GLY A 185 0.16 5.12 -27.12
N PRO A 186 -1.10 5.52 -27.33
CA PRO A 186 -1.63 5.71 -28.67
C PRO A 186 -0.76 6.74 -29.40
N THR A 187 -0.02 6.29 -30.41
CA THR A 187 0.86 7.13 -31.26
C THR A 187 0.09 8.01 -32.23
N VAL A 188 -1.24 7.96 -32.20
CA VAL A 188 -2.13 8.75 -33.06
C VAL A 188 -3.15 9.47 -32.20
N VAL A 189 -2.90 10.76 -31.96
CA VAL A 189 -3.92 11.69 -31.49
C VAL A 189 -4.60 12.25 -32.73
N SER A 190 -5.86 11.90 -32.96
CA SER A 190 -6.67 12.51 -34.03
C SER A 190 -6.94 13.97 -33.70
N VAL A 191 -6.08 14.85 -34.18
CA VAL A 191 -6.39 16.29 -34.25
C VAL A 191 -7.40 16.51 -35.37
N THR A 192 -8.57 17.05 -35.03
CA THR A 192 -9.51 17.59 -36.02
C THR A 192 -8.78 18.63 -36.86
N PRO A 193 -8.73 18.51 -38.19
CA PRO A 193 -8.06 19.49 -39.02
C PRO A 193 -8.72 20.86 -38.83
N GLU A 194 -7.88 21.85 -38.58
CA GLU A 194 -8.23 23.26 -38.45
C GLU A 194 -9.16 23.68 -39.60
N VAL A 195 -10.35 24.17 -39.25
CA VAL A 195 -11.22 24.85 -40.22
C VAL A 195 -10.42 26.07 -40.67
N THR A 196 -10.01 26.07 -41.93
CA THR A 196 -9.28 27.16 -42.57
C THR A 196 -10.07 28.46 -42.36
N SER A 197 -9.58 29.29 -41.46
CA SER A 197 -10.09 30.66 -41.32
C SER A 197 -9.71 31.43 -42.59
N PRO A 198 -10.63 32.22 -43.19
CA PRO A 198 -10.31 33.00 -44.38
C PRO A 198 -9.18 33.98 -44.07
N SER A 199 -8.20 34.02 -44.97
CA SER A 199 -6.97 34.82 -44.87
C SER A 199 -7.30 36.29 -44.55
N VAL A 200 -6.87 36.76 -43.38
CA VAL A 200 -6.82 38.18 -43.06
C VAL A 200 -5.52 38.74 -43.67
N PRO A 201 -5.57 39.80 -44.50
CA PRO A 201 -4.36 40.38 -45.09
C PRO A 201 -3.44 40.95 -43.99
N PRO A 202 -2.10 40.87 -44.16
CA PRO A 202 -1.17 41.32 -43.14
C PRO A 202 -1.27 42.84 -42.94
N SER A 203 -1.47 43.26 -41.69
CA SER A 203 -1.39 44.66 -41.25
C SER A 203 -0.02 45.25 -41.60
N ALA A 204 -0.02 46.40 -42.27
CA ALA A 204 1.19 47.14 -42.60
C ALA A 204 1.98 47.51 -41.34
N VAL A 205 3.26 47.15 -41.31
CA VAL A 205 4.21 47.58 -40.29
C VAL A 205 4.44 49.10 -40.43
N PRO A 206 4.25 49.93 -39.39
CA PRO A 206 4.61 51.34 -39.45
C PRO A 206 6.13 51.49 -39.63
N GLY A 207 6.56 52.22 -40.67
CA GLY A 207 7.97 52.51 -40.91
C GLY A 207 8.59 53.40 -39.81
N PRO A 208 9.92 53.35 -39.64
CA PRO A 208 10.62 54.11 -38.60
C PRO A 208 10.47 55.63 -38.80
N PRO A 209 10.53 56.44 -37.72
CA PRO A 209 10.34 57.88 -37.78
C PRO A 209 11.43 58.57 -38.61
N ALA A 210 11.03 59.50 -39.48
CA ALA A 210 11.94 60.28 -40.31
C ALA A 210 12.85 61.20 -39.47
N SER A 211 14.14 61.21 -39.78
CA SER A 211 15.13 62.11 -39.18
C SER A 211 14.85 63.59 -39.52
N PRO A 212 15.10 64.55 -38.61
CA PRO A 212 14.82 65.96 -38.84
C PRO A 212 15.77 66.57 -39.88
N VAL A 213 15.19 67.26 -40.87
CA VAL A 213 15.90 68.03 -41.90
C VAL A 213 16.53 69.28 -41.27
N GLY A 214 17.86 69.44 -41.43
CA GLY A 214 18.62 70.60 -40.95
C GLY A 214 18.33 71.89 -41.75
N PRO A 215 18.63 73.07 -41.20
CA PRO A 215 18.25 74.36 -41.78
C PRO A 215 19.06 74.71 -43.04
N PRO A 216 18.46 75.42 -44.03
CA PRO A 216 19.15 75.81 -45.25
C PRO A 216 20.18 76.92 -44.99
N LEU A 217 21.38 76.73 -45.53
CA LEU A 217 22.47 77.71 -45.61
C LEU A 217 22.08 78.87 -46.54
N ALA A 218 22.22 80.10 -46.05
CA ALA A 218 22.01 81.33 -46.81
C ALA A 218 23.23 81.65 -47.69
N GLY A 219 22.97 82.09 -48.92
CA GLY A 219 23.97 82.69 -49.81
C GLY A 219 23.37 83.04 -51.16
N THR A 220 22.92 84.28 -51.36
CA THR A 220 23.65 85.42 -51.96
C THR A 220 22.75 86.64 -51.94
#